data_AF-A0A8H3E0K7-F1
#
_entry.id   AF-A0A8H3E0K7-F1
#
_cell.length_a   1.000
_cell.length_b   1.000
_cell.length_c   1.000
_cell.angle_alpha   90.00
_cell.angle_beta   90.00
_cell.angle_gamma   90.00
#
_symmetry.space_group_name_H-M   'P 1'
#
loop_
_entity.id
_entity.type
_entity.pdbx_description
1 polymer ?
#
loop_
_entity_poly.entity_id
_entity_poly.type
_entity_poly.pdbx_seq_one_letter_code
_entity_poly.pdbx_strand_id
1 'polypeptide(L)' 'MLNRYIVLLNGNVATSDIDKTIADIENAGGKVTHRFSAMKGFVAMIPEPHLRVLQDSRNTAGSMINRIEPDSVVRIDS' A
#
# COMPACT_ATOMS: atom_id res chain seq x y z
N MET A 1 -16.10 0.87 -2.16
CA MET A 1 -15.71 -0.53 -2.39
C MET A 1 -14.29 -0.75 -1.86
N LEU A 2 -13.91 -1.99 -1.51
CA LEU A 2 -12.54 -2.35 -1.12
C LEU A 2 -11.85 -3.03 -2.29
N ASN A 3 -10.79 -2.42 -2.80
CA ASN A 3 -9.95 -3.00 -3.85
C ASN A 3 -8.59 -3.38 -3.26
N ARG A 4 -7.98 -4.42 -3.81
CA ARG A 4 -6.70 -4.96 -3.32
C ARG A 4 -5.55 -4.31 -4.07
N TYR A 5 -4.57 -3.79 -3.33
CA TYR A 5 -3.42 -3.08 -3.86
C TYR A 5 -2.14 -3.58 -3.23
N ILE A 6 -1.06 -3.49 -4.00
CA ILE A 6 0.31 -3.57 -3.53
C ILE A 6 0.81 -2.15 -3.28
N VAL A 7 1.26 -1.88 -2.05
CA VAL A 7 1.85 -0.60 -1.65
C VAL A 7 3.33 -0.81 -1.38
N LEU A 8 4.17 -0.15 -2.16
CA LEU A 8 5.62 -0.15 -2.01
C LEU A 8 6.08 1.21 -1.51
N LEU A 9 6.88 1.21 -0.45
CA LEU A 9 7.54 2.38 0.12
C LEU A 9 8.99 2.44 -0.34
N ASN A 10 9.61 3.62 -0.26
CA ASN A 10 11.02 3.80 -0.58
C ASN A 10 11.91 2.95 0.33
N GLY A 11 13.03 2.45 -0.20
CA GLY A 11 13.88 1.49 0.51
C GLY A 11 14.54 2.03 1.79
N ASN A 12 14.63 3.36 1.91
CA ASN A 12 15.15 4.05 3.09
C ASN A 12 14.10 4.30 4.19
N VAL A 13 12.84 3.91 3.96
CA VAL A 13 11.76 4.10 4.94
C VAL A 13 11.96 3.17 6.13
N ALA A 14 11.87 3.75 7.34
CA ALA A 14 11.97 3.00 8.58
C ALA A 14 10.77 2.05 8.76
N THR A 15 11.01 0.91 9.40
CA THR A 15 9.98 -0.09 9.67
C THR A 15 8.79 0.51 10.43
N SER A 16 9.04 1.43 11.36
CA SER A 16 7.99 2.13 12.13
C SER A 16 7.05 2.94 11.27
N ASP A 17 7.52 3.52 10.16
CA ASP A 17 6.65 4.32 9.30
C ASP A 17 5.80 3.43 8.38
N ILE A 18 6.32 2.26 8.01
CA ILE A 18 5.51 1.22 7.38
C ILE A 18 4.39 0.78 8.32
N ASP A 19 4.71 0.56 9.60
CA ASP A 19 3.72 0.16 10.61
C ASP A 19 2.64 1.23 10.80
N LYS A 20 3.03 2.52 10.80
CA LYS A 20 2.07 3.64 10.81
C LYS A 20 1.18 3.65 9.58
N THR A 21 1.73 3.51 8.37
CA THR A 21 0.92 3.48 7.15
C THR A 21 -0.06 2.30 7.16
N ILE A 22 0.34 1.15 7.68
CA ILE A 22 -0.54 -0.01 7.89
C ILE A 22 -1.68 0.35 8.84
N ALA A 23 -1.36 0.93 10.01
CA ALA A 23 -2.36 1.35 10.99
C ALA A 23 -3.34 2.39 10.42
N ASP A 24 -2.87 3.35 9.63
CA ASP A 24 -3.72 4.36 8.98
C ASP A 24 -4.73 3.72 8.02
N ILE A 25 -4.30 2.72 7.24
CA ILE A 25 -5.18 1.96 6.34
C ILE A 25 -6.21 1.17 7.13
N GLU A 26 -5.79 0.49 8.21
CA GLU A 26 -6.69 -0.31 9.05
C GLU A 26 -7.71 0.58 9.78
N ASN A 27 -7.28 1.73 10.30
CA ASN A 27 -8.14 2.74 10.92
C ASN A 27 -9.16 3.33 9.93
N ALA A 28 -8.80 3.40 8.64
CA ALA A 28 -9.72 3.81 7.59
C ALA A 28 -10.74 2.71 7.19
N GLY A 29 -10.71 1.53 7.81
CA GLY A 29 -11.55 0.39 7.47
C GLY A 29 -10.97 -0.51 6.36
N GLY A 30 -9.69 -0.34 6.05
CA GLY A 30 -8.93 -1.25 5.19
C GLY A 30 -8.42 -2.47 5.95
N LYS A 31 -7.67 -3.33 5.25
CA LYS A 31 -7.08 -4.53 5.82
C LYS A 31 -5.77 -4.87 5.15
N VAL A 32 -4.71 -5.05 5.92
CA VAL A 32 -3.45 -5.61 5.40
C VAL A 32 -3.56 -7.13 5.35
N THR A 33 -3.17 -7.71 4.22
CA THR A 33 -3.29 -9.15 3.95
C THR A 33 -1.93 -9.84 3.88
N HIS A 34 -0.89 -9.10 3.50
CA HIS A 34 0.46 -9.63 3.41
C HIS A 34 1.48 -8.50 3.56
N ARG A 35 2.60 -8.75 4.24
CA ARG A 35 3.73 -7.81 4.31
C ARG A 35 4.94 -8.47 3.69
N PHE A 36 5.67 -7.73 2.86
CA PHE A 36 6.88 -8.25 2.23
C PHE A 36 8.06 -8.20 3.21
N SER A 37 8.85 -9.27 3.23
CA SER A 37 10.08 -9.36 4.02
C SER A 37 11.31 -8.79 3.27
N ALA A 38 11.36 -9.00 1.96
CA ALA A 38 12.48 -8.58 1.10
C ALA A 38 12.39 -7.12 0.62
N MET A 39 11.21 -6.51 0.68
CA MET A 39 10.95 -5.15 0.21
C MET A 39 10.14 -4.37 1.25
N LYS A 40 10.29 -3.05 1.26
CA LYS A 40 9.50 -2.18 2.13
C LYS A 40 8.11 -1.99 1.53
N GLY A 41 7.18 -2.89 1.85
CA GLY A 41 5.82 -2.82 1.34
C GLY A 41 4.91 -3.91 1.85
N PHE A 42 3.65 -3.83 1.42
CA PHE A 42 2.59 -4.73 1.84
C PHE A 42 1.45 -4.76 0.81
N VAL A 43 0.58 -5.77 0.95
CA VAL A 43 -0.66 -5.92 0.19
C VAL A 43 -1.82 -5.59 1.12
N ALA A 44 -2.69 -4.69 0.70
CA ALA A 44 -3.83 -4.26 1.48
C ALA A 44 -5.11 -4.16 0.64
N MET A 45 -6.24 -4.43 1.29
CA MET A 45 -7.56 -3.99 0.85
C MET A 45 -7.75 -2.56 1.32
N ILE A 46 -7.84 -1.62 0.38
CA ILE A 46 -7.86 -0.18 0.70
C ILE A 46 -9.24 0.39 0.30
N PRO A 47 -9.91 1.12 1.21
CA PRO A 47 -11.11 1.89 0.87
C PRO A 47 -10.79 2.97 -0.17
N GLU A 48 -11.65 3.13 -1.17
CA GLU A 48 -11.44 4.12 -2.24
C GLU A 48 -11.14 5.55 -1.75
N PRO A 49 -11.82 6.10 -0.71
CA PRO A 49 -11.47 7.42 -0.19
C PRO A 49 -10.04 7.49 0.33
N HIS A 50 -9.58 6.44 1.02
CA HIS A 50 -8.23 6.38 1.58
C HIS A 50 -7.16 6.09 0.51
N LEU A 51 -7.51 5.33 -0.53
CA LEU A 51 -6.64 5.14 -1.69
C LEU A 51 -6.27 6.48 -2.34
N ARG A 52 -7.24 7.40 -2.50
CA ARG A 52 -7.00 8.74 -3.06
C ARG A 52 -6.03 9.52 -2.19
N VAL A 53 -6.20 9.48 -0.86
CA VAL A 53 -5.26 10.11 0.09
C VAL A 53 -3.84 9.56 -0.08
N LEU A 54 -3.68 8.24 -0.19
CA LEU A 54 -2.36 7.63 -0.41
C LEU A 54 -1.77 8.04 -1.77
N GLN A 55 -2.57 8.09 -2.83
CA GLN A 55 -2.14 8.52 -4.16
C GLN A 55 -1.74 10.00 -4.20
N ASP A 56 -2.48 10.86 -3.51
CA ASP A 56 -2.15 12.29 -3.38
C ASP A 56 -0.87 12.46 -2.58
N SER A 57 -0.71 11.72 -1.47
CA SER A 57 0.50 11.71 -0.65
C SER A 57 1.73 11.20 -1.40
N ARG A 58 1.55 10.33 -2.40
CA ARG A 58 2.63 9.85 -3.29
C ARG A 58 3.21 10.98 -4.14
N ASN A 59 2.38 11.96 -4.53
CA ASN A 59 2.76 13.04 -5.44
C ASN A 59 3.42 14.23 -4.72
N THR A 60 3.54 14.21 -3.39
CA THR A 60 4.18 15.28 -2.63
C THR A 60 5.70 15.13 -2.62
N ALA A 61 6.40 16.27 -2.55
CA ALA A 61 7.85 16.27 -2.39
C ALA A 61 8.24 15.59 -1.06
N GLY A 62 9.14 14.61 -1.12
CA GLY A 62 9.54 13.83 0.05
C GLY A 62 8.61 12.67 0.40
N SER A 63 7.72 12.27 -0.51
CA SER A 63 6.85 11.12 -0.27
C SER A 63 7.62 9.85 0.07
N MET A 64 7.09 9.10 1.02
CA MET A 64 7.60 7.79 1.44
C MET A 64 7.10 6.67 0.54
N ILE A 65 6.02 6.91 -0.21
CA ILE A 65 5.40 5.93 -1.09
C ILE A 65 6.12 5.94 -2.43
N ASN A 66 6.63 4.78 -2.84
CA ASN A 66 7.24 4.59 -4.14
C ASN A 66 6.18 4.30 -5.21
N ARG A 67 5.33 3.31 -4.93
CA ARG A 67 4.34 2.80 -5.89
C ARG A 67 3.09 2.26 -5.18
N ILE A 68 1.95 2.46 -5.81
CA ILE A 68 0.68 1.82 -5.48
C ILE A 68 0.16 1.19 -6.77
N GLU A 69 -0.05 -0.12 -6.79
CA GLU A 69 -0.53 -0.83 -7.98
C GLU A 69 -1.66 -1.80 -7.63
N PRO A 70 -2.67 -1.98 -8.51
CA PRO A 70 -3.73 -2.97 -8.30
C PRO A 70 -3.13 -4.38 -8.20
N ASP A 71 -3.51 -5.14 -7.16
CA ASP A 71 -3.13 -6.54 -7.04
C ASP A 71 -3.93 -7.35 -8.06
N SER A 72 -3.24 -7.82 -9.10
CA SER A 72 -3.86 -8.43 -10.28
C SER A 72 -3.51 -9.91 -10.33
N VAL A 73 -4.52 -10.76 -10.54
CA VAL A 73 -4.31 -12.21 -10.72
C VAL A 73 -3.85 -12.47 -12.16
N VAL A 74 -2.63 -12.99 -12.31
CA VAL A 74 -2.15 -13.49 -13.60
C VAL A 74 -2.79 -14.86 -13.85
N ARG A 75 -3.45 -15.02 -15.01
CA ARG A 75 -3.94 -16.30 -15.50
C ARG A 75 -3.02 -16.77 -16.62
N ILE A 76 -2.60 -18.04 -16.56
CA ILE A 76 -1.93 -18.71 -17.68
C ILE A 76 -3.03 -19.47 -18.41
N ASP A 77 -3.38 -18.99 -19.60
CA ASP A 77 -4.27 -19.72 -20.48
C ASP A 77 -3.50 -20.89 -21.09
N SER A 78 -4.09 -22.09 -21.00
CA SER A 78 -3.51 -23.37 -21.43
C SER A 78 -3.55 -23.55 -22.94
#